data_AF-A0AAN7W1G2-F1
#
_entry.id   AF-A0AAN7W1G2-F1
#
_cell.length_a   1.000
_cell.length_b   1.000
_cell.length_c   1.000
_cell.angle_alpha   90.00
_cell.angle_beta   90.00
_cell.angle_gamma   90.00
#
_symmetry.space_group_name_H-M   'P 1'
#
loop_
_entity.id
_entity.type
_entity.pdbx_description
1 polymer ?
#
loop_
_entity_poly.entity_id
_entity_poly.type
_entity_poly.pdbx_seq_one_letter_code
_entity_poly.pdbx_strand_id
1 'polypeptide(L)'
;MRSLVVGVVLTGQQMLWLNASNQEMRPPTDQAADAHRWESPWLLAHRASLHDQLKRKATSLVGQGTPVKLHTSSPVIKVNPQVATVTLSNGEVIQADLIVGGDGVHSVTRSALGPDMPTARKGNHFAFRFTYTKAVALADPTTRRLVEGEGVMVSWYGTDRKIVLYPTSNNTLLNFVCIHPASMSEDSDDYNKTASKKRLLEVYADFHPAVVKLLEKVEEDTISLYPLYDMDQLPTFVSGRLALVGDAAHPFTPHLAQGGAMAIEDGLSLGTMLPSGTPLEEIETRMQLYNKARYERASAIQEYSRIVGGDSSRAKSQTGPMLKGESIKQSASMAAMLIGDSSRLHRILRDYLSGRASSRSRNPLGFGLLQGPRQDLLGRSHAESLKLSTSREASVRFTTSATVLRCLFPSERYSFANRDTVQQASFTVQTLDGLAWLGEGGYDLVGLYIHGVRYQQTDGTFVTGKYCPVMIENLADPIVTGREELGVPKVFSDIDIHRSDTTLHASLSWRGTAWAELSWSHLSPQSTGTLQEASPAEDLLVHKYIPSSANKGAADANYAVRIKTASESIQVLGQQECAPLNASFAFSSPEPHLIPTLSNIAQGLAEIPVFDIVRAGVVEIKGVSDFSNLMALG
;
A
#
# COMPACT_ATOMS: atom_id res chain seq x y z
N MET A 1 -7.01 4.95 -6.64
CA MET A 1 -7.28 3.93 -5.60
C MET A 1 -8.53 4.35 -4.83
N ARG A 2 -9.68 3.70 -5.04
CA ARG A 2 -10.83 3.86 -4.15
C ARG A 2 -10.63 2.87 -3.01
N SER A 3 -10.31 3.38 -1.83
CA SER A 3 -10.17 2.61 -0.60
C SER A 3 -11.46 1.82 -0.38
N LEU A 4 -11.37 0.49 -0.40
CA LEU A 4 -12.48 -0.37 -0.01
C LEU A 4 -12.56 -0.33 1.52
N VAL A 5 -13.20 0.71 2.07
CA VAL A 5 -13.48 0.81 3.49
C VAL A 5 -14.57 -0.21 3.81
N VAL A 6 -14.22 -1.27 4.51
CA VAL A 6 -15.17 -2.26 5.02
C VAL A 6 -15.70 -1.72 6.34
N GLY A 7 -16.56 -0.71 6.21
CA GLY A 7 -17.35 -0.10 7.25
C GLY A 7 -18.66 0.28 6.59
N VAL A 8 -19.76 -0.12 7.19
CA VAL A 8 -20.99 -0.33 6.44
C VAL A 8 -22.08 0.28 7.42
N VAL A 9 -22.62 1.55 7.26
CA VAL A 9 -23.99 2.23 7.58
C VAL A 9 -24.85 3.04 6.48
N LEU A 10 -25.92 2.46 5.84
CA LEU A 10 -26.67 3.03 4.69
C LEU A 10 -27.64 4.05 5.27
N THR A 11 -27.76 5.18 4.59
CA THR A 11 -28.68 6.26 4.95
C THR A 11 -30.10 5.73 5.02
N GLY A 12 -30.69 5.77 6.23
CA GLY A 12 -32.10 5.48 6.47
C GLY A 12 -32.41 4.34 7.47
N GLN A 13 -31.41 3.68 8.07
CA GLN A 13 -31.69 2.56 8.98
C GLN A 13 -31.91 3.00 10.44
N GLN A 14 -33.10 2.73 10.95
CA GLN A 14 -33.44 2.87 12.36
C GLN A 14 -33.00 1.62 13.15
N MET A 15 -32.52 1.79 14.38
CA MET A 15 -32.24 0.69 15.31
C MET A 15 -33.28 0.75 16.43
N LEU A 16 -34.13 -0.28 16.53
CA LEU A 16 -35.19 -0.31 17.55
C LEU A 16 -34.63 -0.91 18.86
N TRP A 17 -34.73 -0.16 19.96
CA TRP A 17 -34.51 -0.66 21.32
C TRP A 17 -35.86 -0.84 22.02
N LEU A 18 -36.25 -2.08 22.28
CA LEU A 18 -37.50 -2.40 22.96
C LEU A 18 -37.21 -3.18 24.25
N ASN A 19 -37.60 -2.60 25.38
CA ASN A 19 -37.65 -3.30 26.66
C ASN A 19 -38.98 -4.08 26.71
N ALA A 20 -38.91 -5.41 26.68
CA ALA A 20 -40.09 -6.26 26.63
C ALA A 20 -40.82 -6.39 27.98
N SER A 21 -40.25 -5.91 29.10
CA SER A 21 -40.80 -6.14 30.44
C SER A 21 -41.96 -5.21 30.84
N ASN A 22 -42.10 -4.06 30.17
CA ASN A 22 -43.22 -3.15 30.35
C ASN A 22 -44.00 -3.15 29.04
N GLN A 23 -45.31 -3.38 29.06
CA GLN A 23 -46.18 -3.54 27.87
C GLN A 23 -46.28 -2.30 26.94
N GLU A 24 -45.32 -1.37 26.98
CA GLU A 24 -45.20 -0.21 26.10
C GLU A 24 -44.13 -0.42 25.02
N MET A 25 -44.53 -0.37 23.74
CA MET A 25 -43.58 -0.27 22.63
C MET A 25 -43.00 1.15 22.58
N ARG A 26 -41.70 1.30 22.84
CA ARG A 26 -40.98 2.57 22.64
C ARG A 26 -40.75 2.85 21.15
N PRO A 27 -40.75 4.12 20.73
CA PRO A 27 -40.53 4.47 19.32
C PRO A 27 -39.11 4.09 18.84
N PRO A 28 -38.94 3.89 17.53
CA PRO A 28 -37.65 3.69 16.90
C PRO A 28 -36.59 4.69 17.33
N THR A 29 -35.38 4.20 17.62
CA THR A 29 -34.22 5.08 17.71
C THR A 29 -33.66 5.23 16.30
N ASP A 30 -33.95 6.37 15.67
CA ASP A 30 -33.47 6.67 14.34
C ASP A 30 -31.99 7.05 14.38
N GLN A 31 -31.12 6.17 13.85
CA GLN A 31 -29.68 6.45 13.75
C GLN A 31 -29.35 7.34 12.55
N ALA A 32 -30.33 7.80 11.76
CA ALA A 32 -30.09 8.76 10.67
C ALA A 32 -29.44 10.05 11.18
N ALA A 33 -29.74 10.47 12.41
CA ALA A 33 -29.08 11.61 13.05
C ALA A 33 -27.57 11.38 13.25
N ASP A 34 -27.12 10.13 13.40
CA ASP A 34 -25.71 9.76 13.60
C ASP A 34 -25.02 9.27 12.32
N ALA A 35 -25.72 9.22 11.18
CA ALA A 35 -25.20 8.70 9.91
C ALA A 35 -23.96 9.47 9.40
N HIS A 36 -23.85 10.76 9.72
CA HIS A 36 -22.70 11.60 9.37
C HIS A 36 -21.41 11.23 10.13
N ARG A 37 -21.49 10.36 11.15
CA ARG A 37 -20.32 9.90 11.92
C ARG A 37 -19.53 8.79 11.24
N TRP A 38 -20.09 8.16 10.19
CA TRP A 38 -19.49 6.99 9.55
C TRP A 38 -19.22 7.23 8.06
N GLU A 39 -18.08 6.73 7.57
CA GLU A 39 -17.62 6.98 6.19
C GLU A 39 -18.38 6.18 5.12
N SER A 40 -19.03 5.07 5.47
CA SER A 40 -19.56 4.10 4.47
C SER A 40 -20.72 3.27 5.02
N PRO A 41 -21.52 2.54 4.15
CA PRO A 41 -22.91 2.16 4.46
C PRO A 41 -23.35 0.67 4.74
N TRP A 42 -24.30 0.28 5.66
CA TRP A 42 -24.55 -0.96 6.50
C TRP A 42 -25.42 -1.85 5.71
N LEU A 43 -24.95 -3.06 5.59
CA LEU A 43 -25.42 -4.00 4.63
C LEU A 43 -25.86 -5.19 5.45
N LEU A 44 -27.16 -5.38 5.40
CA LEU A 44 -27.82 -6.57 5.85
C LEU A 44 -27.86 -7.50 4.65
N ALA A 45 -27.07 -8.56 4.71
CA ALA A 45 -26.90 -9.48 3.60
C ALA A 45 -27.28 -10.91 4.02
N HIS A 46 -27.94 -11.62 3.11
CA HIS A 46 -28.08 -13.05 3.25
C HIS A 46 -26.72 -13.71 3.02
N ARG A 47 -26.26 -14.56 3.95
CA ARG A 47 -24.91 -15.15 3.96
C ARG A 47 -24.57 -15.83 2.64
N ALA A 48 -25.46 -16.69 2.12
CA ALA A 48 -25.19 -17.43 0.89
C ALA A 48 -25.01 -16.47 -0.31
N SER A 49 -25.82 -15.42 -0.37
CA SER A 49 -25.75 -14.41 -1.43
C SER A 49 -24.44 -13.62 -1.36
N LEU A 50 -24.01 -13.19 -0.16
CA LEU A 50 -22.73 -12.52 0.02
C LEU A 50 -21.56 -13.43 -0.37
N HIS A 51 -21.56 -14.66 0.13
CA HIS A 51 -20.55 -15.67 -0.18
C HIS A 51 -20.46 -15.94 -1.69
N ASP A 52 -21.60 -16.09 -2.39
CA ASP A 52 -21.60 -16.33 -3.83
C ASP A 52 -21.03 -15.15 -4.62
N GLN A 53 -21.29 -13.90 -4.20
CA GLN A 53 -20.70 -12.73 -4.86
C GLN A 53 -19.19 -12.64 -4.63
N LEU A 54 -18.71 -12.93 -3.41
CA LEU A 54 -17.27 -13.01 -3.12
C LEU A 54 -16.60 -14.11 -3.94
N LYS A 55 -17.20 -15.30 -4.01
CA LYS A 55 -16.74 -16.42 -4.84
C LYS A 55 -16.67 -16.04 -6.31
N ARG A 56 -17.71 -15.40 -6.87
CA ARG A 56 -17.72 -14.92 -8.25
C ARG A 56 -16.58 -13.94 -8.51
N LYS A 57 -16.34 -13.00 -7.59
CA LYS A 57 -15.23 -12.04 -7.72
C LYS A 57 -13.87 -12.73 -7.68
N ALA A 58 -13.65 -13.65 -6.74
CA ALA A 58 -12.39 -14.37 -6.59
C ALA A 58 -12.07 -15.32 -7.76
N THR A 59 -13.08 -15.80 -8.48
CA THR A 59 -12.95 -16.73 -9.62
C THR A 59 -13.09 -16.05 -10.99
N SER A 60 -13.36 -14.74 -11.01
CA SER A 60 -13.57 -13.97 -12.24
C SER A 60 -12.27 -13.86 -13.04
N LEU A 61 -12.33 -14.13 -14.35
CA LEU A 61 -11.24 -13.84 -15.29
C LEU A 61 -11.04 -12.34 -15.52
N VAL A 62 -12.04 -11.53 -15.15
CA VAL A 62 -12.02 -10.07 -15.26
C VAL A 62 -11.77 -9.49 -13.87
N GLY A 63 -10.63 -8.82 -13.69
CA GLY A 63 -10.23 -8.21 -12.42
C GLY A 63 -8.72 -8.11 -12.28
N GLN A 64 -8.27 -7.65 -11.10
CA GLN A 64 -6.85 -7.69 -10.74
C GLN A 64 -6.50 -9.03 -10.10
N GLY A 65 -5.31 -9.55 -10.42
CA GLY A 65 -4.78 -10.78 -9.84
C GLY A 65 -5.16 -12.05 -10.63
N THR A 66 -4.63 -13.18 -10.19
CA THR A 66 -4.91 -14.49 -10.79
C THR A 66 -6.21 -15.06 -10.19
N PRO A 67 -7.17 -15.53 -11.01
CA PRO A 67 -8.38 -16.17 -10.50
C PRO A 67 -8.07 -17.37 -9.59
N VAL A 68 -8.76 -17.46 -8.46
CA VAL A 68 -8.60 -18.55 -7.50
C VAL A 68 -9.09 -19.87 -8.11
N LYS A 69 -8.31 -20.94 -7.90
CA LYS A 69 -8.72 -22.32 -8.19
C LYS A 69 -9.42 -22.89 -6.95
N LEU A 70 -10.64 -23.40 -7.14
CA LEU A 70 -11.43 -23.99 -6.06
C LEU A 70 -11.37 -25.52 -6.13
N HIS A 71 -10.91 -26.13 -5.05
CA HIS A 71 -10.92 -27.58 -4.85
C HIS A 71 -11.92 -27.93 -3.75
N THR A 72 -13.12 -28.36 -4.13
CA THR A 72 -14.16 -28.78 -3.19
C THR A 72 -13.94 -30.23 -2.75
N SER A 73 -14.58 -30.63 -1.65
CA SER A 73 -14.48 -32.01 -1.13
C SER A 73 -13.04 -32.46 -0.89
N SER A 74 -12.18 -31.52 -0.47
CA SER A 74 -10.75 -31.73 -0.20
C SER A 74 -10.43 -31.40 1.27
N PRO A 75 -10.88 -32.22 2.25
CA PRO A 75 -10.63 -31.94 3.66
C PRO A 75 -9.15 -31.91 3.98
N VAL A 76 -8.69 -30.83 4.61
CA VAL A 76 -7.34 -30.71 5.17
C VAL A 76 -7.31 -31.39 6.54
N ILE A 77 -6.36 -32.29 6.76
CA ILE A 77 -6.22 -33.05 8.02
C ILE A 77 -4.94 -32.71 8.79
N LYS A 78 -3.95 -32.12 8.13
CA LYS A 78 -2.67 -31.73 8.74
C LYS A 78 -2.08 -30.50 8.06
N VAL A 79 -1.42 -29.66 8.84
CA VAL A 79 -0.77 -28.44 8.38
C VAL A 79 0.64 -28.37 8.98
N ASN A 80 1.64 -28.01 8.17
CA ASN A 80 2.97 -27.65 8.64
C ASN A 80 3.26 -26.19 8.28
N PRO A 81 3.31 -25.28 9.28
CA PRO A 81 3.50 -23.86 9.04
C PRO A 81 4.93 -23.48 8.62
N GLN A 82 5.95 -24.26 9.01
CA GLN A 82 7.35 -23.90 8.79
C GLN A 82 7.76 -24.04 7.33
N VAL A 83 7.18 -25.03 6.66
CA VAL A 83 7.40 -25.29 5.24
C VAL A 83 6.13 -25.08 4.42
N ALA A 84 5.08 -24.45 4.96
CA ALA A 84 3.82 -24.18 4.25
C ALA A 84 3.27 -25.39 3.46
N THR A 85 3.08 -26.53 4.13
CA THR A 85 2.39 -27.70 3.55
C THR A 85 1.04 -27.99 4.20
N VAL A 86 0.09 -28.48 3.40
CA VAL A 86 -1.17 -29.06 3.87
C VAL A 86 -1.29 -30.52 3.39
N THR A 87 -1.74 -31.40 4.27
CA THR A 87 -2.08 -32.79 3.92
C THR A 87 -3.59 -32.94 3.86
N LEU A 88 -4.08 -33.47 2.76
CA LEU A 88 -5.49 -33.76 2.53
C LEU A 88 -5.85 -35.15 3.05
N SER A 89 -7.14 -35.37 3.31
CA SER A 89 -7.66 -36.66 3.79
C SER A 89 -7.42 -37.85 2.85
N ASN A 90 -7.18 -37.60 1.56
CA ASN A 90 -6.80 -38.62 0.57
C ASN A 90 -5.29 -38.96 0.60
N GLY A 91 -4.51 -38.33 1.47
CA GLY A 91 -3.06 -38.51 1.60
C GLY A 91 -2.22 -37.58 0.71
N GLU A 92 -2.84 -36.79 -0.18
CA GLU A 92 -2.14 -35.80 -1.00
C GLU A 92 -1.52 -34.69 -0.14
N VAL A 93 -0.30 -34.28 -0.47
CA VAL A 93 0.40 -33.19 0.20
C VAL A 93 0.61 -32.05 -0.79
N ILE A 94 0.08 -30.88 -0.44
CA ILE A 94 0.20 -29.67 -1.24
C ILE A 94 1.20 -28.73 -0.57
N GLN A 95 2.19 -28.30 -1.35
CA GLN A 95 3.19 -27.29 -0.98
C GLN A 95 2.77 -25.91 -1.50
N ALA A 96 2.92 -24.88 -0.67
CA ALA A 96 2.64 -23.50 -1.03
C ALA A 96 3.71 -22.55 -0.46
N ASP A 97 3.55 -21.25 -0.74
CA ASP A 97 4.37 -20.19 -0.12
C ASP A 97 3.78 -19.71 1.20
N LEU A 98 2.46 -19.77 1.34
CA LEU A 98 1.72 -19.32 2.52
C LEU A 98 0.43 -20.15 2.67
N ILE A 99 0.06 -20.44 3.91
CA ILE A 99 -1.23 -21.04 4.26
C ILE A 99 -2.09 -20.00 4.98
N VAL A 100 -3.32 -19.82 4.50
CA VAL A 100 -4.33 -18.99 5.16
C VAL A 100 -5.43 -19.90 5.72
N GLY A 101 -5.48 -20.01 7.04
CA GLY A 101 -6.46 -20.81 7.77
C GLY A 101 -7.78 -20.06 7.97
N GLY A 102 -8.73 -20.29 7.07
CA GLY A 102 -10.11 -19.76 7.13
C GLY A 102 -11.16 -20.84 7.35
N ASP A 103 -10.80 -21.90 8.07
CA ASP A 103 -11.58 -23.14 8.26
C ASP A 103 -12.56 -23.11 9.46
N GLY A 104 -12.81 -21.92 9.99
CA GLY A 104 -13.90 -21.65 10.91
C GLY A 104 -13.67 -22.10 12.36
N VAL A 105 -14.74 -22.12 13.15
CA VAL A 105 -14.68 -22.33 14.60
C VAL A 105 -14.06 -23.68 15.01
N HIS A 106 -14.22 -24.73 14.19
CA HIS A 106 -13.65 -26.07 14.40
C HIS A 106 -12.32 -26.27 13.65
N SER A 107 -11.57 -25.20 13.46
CA SER A 107 -10.31 -25.16 12.69
C SER A 107 -9.33 -26.29 13.02
N VAL A 108 -8.92 -27.00 11.97
CA VAL A 108 -7.76 -27.90 11.94
C VAL A 108 -6.48 -27.09 11.79
N THR A 109 -6.52 -25.97 11.06
CA THR A 109 -5.32 -25.15 10.85
C THR A 109 -4.85 -24.49 12.16
N ARG A 110 -5.74 -24.19 13.10
CA ARG A 110 -5.43 -23.61 14.41
C ARG A 110 -4.52 -24.48 15.26
N SER A 111 -4.66 -25.81 15.22
CA SER A 111 -3.78 -26.70 15.99
C SER A 111 -2.33 -26.66 15.50
N ALA A 112 -2.07 -26.11 14.31
CA ALA A 112 -0.73 -25.95 13.78
C ALA A 112 0.00 -24.69 14.30
N LEU A 113 -0.66 -23.83 15.07
CA LEU A 113 0.01 -22.70 15.73
C LEU A 113 0.99 -23.17 16.82
N GLY A 114 0.69 -24.29 17.49
CA GLY A 114 1.48 -24.83 18.59
C GLY A 114 0.67 -25.80 19.46
N PRO A 115 1.30 -26.41 20.47
CA PRO A 115 0.59 -27.23 21.45
C PRO A 115 -0.40 -26.38 22.27
N ASP A 116 -1.45 -27.03 22.77
CA ASP A 116 -2.41 -26.47 23.74
C ASP A 116 -3.14 -25.18 23.29
N MET A 117 -3.41 -25.05 21.99
CA MET A 117 -4.20 -23.93 21.48
C MET A 117 -5.66 -24.01 21.97
N PRO A 118 -6.25 -22.86 22.38
CA PRO A 118 -7.66 -22.80 22.74
C PRO A 118 -8.56 -23.45 21.69
N THR A 119 -9.50 -24.25 22.16
CA THR A 119 -10.53 -24.88 21.34
C THR A 119 -11.89 -24.26 21.63
N ALA A 120 -12.71 -24.13 20.58
CA ALA A 120 -14.08 -23.67 20.76
C ALA A 120 -14.87 -24.62 21.67
N ARG A 121 -15.61 -24.03 22.59
CA ARG A 121 -16.49 -24.69 23.56
C ARG A 121 -17.90 -24.18 23.35
N LYS A 122 -18.90 -25.03 23.64
CA LYS A 122 -20.29 -24.58 23.68
C LYS A 122 -20.42 -23.52 24.79
N GLY A 123 -20.95 -22.35 24.45
CA GLY A 123 -21.28 -21.30 25.41
C GLY A 123 -22.61 -21.59 26.12
N ASN A 124 -23.08 -20.64 26.92
CA ASN A 124 -24.28 -20.79 27.74
C ASN A 124 -25.57 -20.32 27.01
N HIS A 125 -25.47 -20.00 25.73
CA HIS A 125 -26.55 -19.44 24.93
C HIS A 125 -26.75 -20.23 23.65
N PHE A 126 -28.01 -20.50 23.31
CA PHE A 126 -28.42 -21.06 22.03
C PHE A 126 -29.21 -20.00 21.24
N ALA A 127 -29.34 -20.21 19.93
CA ALA A 127 -30.12 -19.35 19.06
C ALA A 127 -31.06 -20.15 18.16
N PHE A 128 -32.36 -19.87 18.23
CA PHE A 128 -33.25 -20.24 17.14
C PHE A 128 -32.98 -19.31 15.96
N ARG A 129 -32.83 -19.89 14.76
CA ARG A 129 -32.57 -19.17 13.52
C ARG A 129 -33.52 -19.67 12.44
N PHE A 130 -34.11 -18.73 11.73
CA PHE A 130 -35.02 -19.01 10.63
C PHE A 130 -35.18 -17.77 9.75
N THR A 131 -35.80 -17.98 8.58
CA THR A 131 -36.16 -16.90 7.67
C THR A 131 -37.54 -17.14 7.11
N TYR A 132 -38.29 -16.07 6.82
CA TYR A 132 -39.51 -16.16 6.02
C TYR A 132 -39.75 -14.86 5.24
N THR A 133 -40.65 -14.90 4.27
CA THR A 133 -40.90 -13.75 3.41
C THR A 133 -41.56 -12.60 4.19
N LYS A 134 -41.08 -11.38 3.97
CA LYS A 134 -41.64 -10.17 4.62
C LYS A 134 -43.13 -10.01 4.35
N ALA A 135 -43.62 -10.48 3.19
CA ALA A 135 -45.03 -10.47 2.82
C ALA A 135 -45.93 -11.17 3.86
N VAL A 136 -45.49 -12.30 4.43
CA VAL A 136 -46.24 -13.04 5.46
C VAL A 136 -46.46 -12.18 6.71
N ALA A 137 -45.42 -11.46 7.17
CA ALA A 137 -45.55 -10.55 8.31
C ALA A 137 -46.34 -9.27 7.99
N LEU A 138 -46.32 -8.79 6.74
CA LEU A 138 -47.06 -7.59 6.32
C LEU A 138 -48.57 -7.83 6.15
N ALA A 139 -48.99 -9.09 5.92
CA ALA A 139 -50.39 -9.47 5.74
C ALA A 139 -51.23 -9.36 7.02
N ASP A 140 -50.59 -9.35 8.20
CA ASP A 140 -51.26 -9.25 9.49
C ASP A 140 -51.03 -7.86 10.12
N PRO A 141 -52.09 -7.06 10.36
CA PRO A 141 -51.96 -5.70 10.89
C PRO A 141 -51.17 -5.59 12.20
N THR A 142 -51.19 -6.64 13.04
CA THR A 142 -50.46 -6.68 14.31
C THR A 142 -48.95 -6.76 14.09
N THR A 143 -48.50 -7.55 13.12
CA THR A 143 -47.07 -7.76 12.83
C THR A 143 -46.53 -6.76 11.81
N ARG A 144 -47.39 -6.19 10.96
CA ARG A 144 -47.03 -5.21 9.92
C ARG A 144 -46.20 -4.05 10.47
N ARG A 145 -46.66 -3.44 11.57
CA ARG A 145 -45.99 -2.28 12.21
C ARG A 145 -44.57 -2.57 12.66
N LEU A 146 -44.22 -3.84 12.88
CA LEU A 146 -42.89 -4.25 13.33
C LEU A 146 -41.89 -4.36 12.17
N VAL A 147 -42.37 -4.46 10.93
CA VAL A 147 -41.52 -4.79 9.77
C VAL A 147 -41.71 -3.86 8.58
N GLU A 148 -42.65 -2.91 8.60
CA GLU A 148 -42.97 -2.08 7.42
C GLU A 148 -41.82 -1.19 6.93
N GLY A 149 -40.88 -0.82 7.80
CA GLY A 149 -39.69 -0.06 7.42
C GLY A 149 -38.77 -0.81 6.44
N GLU A 150 -38.07 -0.06 5.59
CA GLU A 150 -37.10 -0.62 4.64
C GLU A 150 -35.68 -0.62 5.21
N GLY A 151 -34.99 -1.75 5.10
CA GLY A 151 -33.62 -1.87 5.60
C GLY A 151 -33.48 -1.78 7.13
N VAL A 152 -34.58 -1.86 7.89
CA VAL A 152 -34.56 -1.66 9.34
C VAL A 152 -34.12 -2.93 10.07
N MET A 153 -33.06 -2.86 10.88
CA MET A 153 -32.75 -3.90 11.86
C MET A 153 -33.47 -3.59 13.17
N VAL A 154 -34.17 -4.59 13.69
CA VAL A 154 -34.95 -4.53 14.92
C VAL A 154 -34.35 -5.47 15.95
N SER A 155 -34.30 -5.03 17.21
CA SER A 155 -33.96 -5.91 18.33
C SER A 155 -34.93 -5.77 19.49
N TRP A 156 -35.39 -6.90 20.01
CA TRP A 156 -36.19 -6.98 21.23
C TRP A 156 -35.38 -7.65 22.33
N TYR A 157 -35.42 -7.07 23.53
CA TYR A 157 -34.65 -7.54 24.68
C TYR A 157 -35.60 -7.90 25.83
N GLY A 158 -35.49 -9.13 26.31
CA GLY A 158 -35.93 -9.55 27.64
C GLY A 158 -34.77 -9.46 28.63
N THR A 159 -34.98 -9.95 29.85
CA THR A 159 -33.96 -9.94 30.90
C THR A 159 -32.72 -10.77 30.55
N ASP A 160 -32.92 -11.90 29.87
CA ASP A 160 -31.91 -12.91 29.56
C ASP A 160 -31.99 -13.43 28.10
N ARG A 161 -32.90 -12.86 27.30
CA ARG A 161 -33.24 -13.30 25.93
C ARG A 161 -33.23 -12.12 24.98
N LYS A 162 -32.86 -12.37 23.72
CA LYS A 162 -32.80 -11.34 22.67
C LYS A 162 -33.32 -11.88 21.36
N ILE A 163 -34.13 -11.09 20.65
CA ILE A 163 -34.52 -11.36 19.27
C ILE A 163 -33.91 -10.28 18.39
N VAL A 164 -33.21 -10.68 17.34
CA VAL A 164 -32.71 -9.79 16.28
C VAL A 164 -33.43 -10.14 14.98
N LEU A 165 -34.03 -9.13 14.36
CA LEU A 165 -34.67 -9.23 13.06
C LEU A 165 -34.02 -8.24 12.11
N TYR A 166 -33.72 -8.67 10.90
CA TYR A 166 -33.36 -7.75 9.83
C TYR A 166 -33.79 -8.27 8.45
N PRO A 167 -34.17 -7.38 7.53
CA PRO A 167 -34.42 -7.74 6.16
C PRO A 167 -33.12 -8.05 5.41
N THR A 168 -33.21 -8.98 4.46
CA THR A 168 -32.18 -9.34 3.50
C THR A 168 -32.81 -9.48 2.11
N SER A 169 -32.01 -9.76 1.08
CA SER A 169 -32.49 -10.03 -0.29
C SER A 169 -33.41 -8.93 -0.82
N ASN A 170 -32.90 -7.69 -0.86
CA ASN A 170 -33.67 -6.50 -1.27
C ASN A 170 -34.96 -6.31 -0.48
N ASN A 171 -34.89 -6.41 0.84
CA ASN A 171 -36.00 -6.18 1.75
C ASN A 171 -37.13 -7.24 1.68
N THR A 172 -36.94 -8.37 0.99
CA THR A 172 -38.00 -9.38 0.78
C THR A 172 -37.98 -10.52 1.78
N LEU A 173 -36.82 -10.85 2.36
CA LEU A 173 -36.65 -11.98 3.29
C LEU A 173 -36.25 -11.49 4.67
N LEU A 174 -37.02 -11.83 5.70
CA LEU A 174 -36.72 -11.48 7.08
C LEU A 174 -35.85 -12.57 7.71
N ASN A 175 -34.70 -12.20 8.26
CA ASN A 175 -33.83 -13.09 9.01
C ASN A 175 -34.03 -12.89 10.51
N PHE A 176 -34.24 -13.98 11.24
CA PHE A 176 -34.42 -14.00 12.69
C PHE A 176 -33.25 -14.69 13.39
N VAL A 177 -32.78 -14.08 14.48
CA VAL A 177 -31.83 -14.66 15.42
C VAL A 177 -32.37 -14.47 16.83
N CYS A 178 -32.88 -15.54 17.42
CA CYS A 178 -33.53 -15.56 18.72
C CYS A 178 -32.60 -16.23 19.74
N ILE A 179 -31.80 -15.42 20.44
CA ILE A 179 -30.80 -15.84 21.42
C ILE A 179 -31.45 -16.00 22.81
N HIS A 180 -31.13 -17.08 23.49
CA HIS A 180 -31.66 -17.45 24.81
C HIS A 180 -30.67 -18.35 25.58
N PRO A 181 -30.78 -18.48 26.91
CA PRO A 181 -29.96 -19.40 27.68
C PRO A 181 -30.15 -20.85 27.20
N ALA A 182 -29.05 -21.61 27.11
CA ALA A 182 -29.05 -22.98 26.60
C ALA A 182 -30.00 -23.92 27.37
N SER A 183 -30.09 -23.75 28.69
CA SER A 183 -31.00 -24.50 29.57
C SER A 183 -32.47 -24.37 29.21
N MET A 184 -32.85 -23.36 28.42
CA MET A 184 -34.22 -23.18 27.94
C MET A 184 -34.52 -24.00 26.68
N SER A 185 -33.59 -24.72 26.06
CA SER A 185 -33.86 -25.48 24.83
C SER A 185 -32.98 -26.72 24.61
N GLU A 186 -32.24 -27.16 25.61
CA GLU A 186 -31.24 -28.26 25.55
C GLU A 186 -31.79 -29.67 25.22
N ASP A 187 -33.10 -29.87 25.06
CA ASP A 187 -33.75 -31.20 24.93
C ASP A 187 -33.53 -31.96 23.59
N SER A 188 -32.51 -31.67 22.77
CA SER A 188 -32.23 -32.51 21.60
C SER A 188 -30.74 -32.68 21.27
N ASP A 189 -30.25 -33.91 21.41
CA ASP A 189 -28.90 -34.37 21.04
C ASP A 189 -28.62 -34.41 19.52
N ASP A 190 -29.51 -33.85 18.69
CA ASP A 190 -29.47 -34.02 17.24
C ASP A 190 -29.53 -32.66 16.53
N TYR A 191 -28.37 -32.03 16.39
CA TYR A 191 -28.15 -30.66 15.89
C TYR A 191 -28.71 -30.40 14.47
N ASN A 192 -28.92 -31.47 13.69
CA ASN A 192 -29.44 -31.40 12.32
C ASN A 192 -30.97 -31.55 12.22
N LYS A 193 -31.71 -31.47 13.34
CA LYS A 193 -33.18 -31.47 13.33
C LYS A 193 -33.76 -30.07 13.39
N THR A 194 -34.88 -29.91 12.70
CA THR A 194 -35.80 -28.78 12.81
C THR A 194 -36.20 -28.58 14.27
N ALA A 195 -35.95 -27.39 14.81
CA ALA A 195 -36.25 -27.08 16.20
C ALA A 195 -37.75 -26.86 16.39
N SER A 196 -38.30 -27.27 17.53
CA SER A 196 -39.74 -27.20 17.76
C SER A 196 -40.25 -25.75 17.80
N LYS A 197 -41.21 -25.42 16.93
CA LYS A 197 -41.94 -24.14 16.95
C LYS A 197 -42.62 -23.91 18.30
N LYS A 198 -43.20 -24.98 18.88
CA LYS A 198 -43.80 -24.93 20.22
C LYS A 198 -42.77 -24.45 21.24
N ARG A 199 -41.55 -25.01 21.21
CA ARG A 199 -40.50 -24.62 22.15
C ARG A 199 -40.04 -23.18 21.92
N LEU A 200 -39.89 -22.74 20.67
CA LEU A 200 -39.62 -21.33 20.34
C LEU A 200 -40.67 -20.41 21.00
N LEU A 201 -41.95 -20.70 20.86
CA LEU A 201 -43.02 -19.87 21.43
C LEU A 201 -43.03 -19.91 22.96
N GLU A 202 -42.76 -21.05 23.59
CA GLU A 202 -42.60 -21.16 25.05
C GLU A 202 -41.44 -20.30 25.55
N VAL A 203 -40.29 -20.35 24.88
CA VAL A 203 -39.08 -19.60 25.25
C VAL A 203 -39.27 -18.10 25.12
N TYR A 204 -40.24 -17.60 24.33
CA TYR A 204 -40.48 -16.17 24.15
C TYR A 204 -41.89 -15.73 24.58
N ALA A 205 -42.62 -16.54 25.35
CA ALA A 205 -44.04 -16.32 25.66
C ALA A 205 -44.34 -15.01 26.41
N ASP A 206 -43.36 -14.50 27.17
CA ASP A 206 -43.45 -13.25 27.94
C ASP A 206 -43.02 -12.01 27.15
N PHE A 207 -42.60 -12.15 25.89
CA PHE A 207 -42.37 -11.01 25.00
C PHE A 207 -43.71 -10.39 24.58
N HIS A 208 -43.67 -9.13 24.13
CA HIS A 208 -44.87 -8.41 23.70
C HIS A 208 -45.70 -9.25 22.69
N PRO A 209 -47.05 -9.34 22.82
CA PRO A 209 -47.87 -10.24 22.02
C PRO A 209 -47.68 -10.11 20.50
N ALA A 210 -47.45 -8.89 20.00
CA ALA A 210 -47.17 -8.66 18.58
C ALA A 210 -45.86 -9.32 18.09
N VAL A 211 -44.85 -9.43 18.97
CA VAL A 211 -43.57 -10.09 18.67
C VAL A 211 -43.74 -11.60 18.71
N VAL A 212 -44.48 -12.14 19.68
CA VAL A 212 -44.81 -13.57 19.73
C VAL A 212 -45.60 -13.97 18.48
N LYS A 213 -46.61 -13.19 18.10
CA LYS A 213 -47.39 -13.39 16.87
C LYS A 213 -46.53 -13.31 15.59
N LEU A 214 -45.43 -12.56 15.62
CA LEU A 214 -44.45 -12.52 14.53
C LEU A 214 -43.62 -13.81 14.46
N LEU A 215 -43.25 -14.39 15.62
CA LEU A 215 -42.60 -15.70 15.69
C LEU A 215 -43.55 -16.83 15.26
N GLU A 216 -44.85 -16.74 15.57
CA GLU A 216 -45.87 -17.73 15.16
C GLU A 216 -46.00 -17.88 13.64
N LYS A 217 -45.52 -16.92 12.83
CA LYS A 217 -45.56 -17.01 11.37
C LYS A 217 -44.52 -17.94 10.76
N VAL A 218 -43.53 -18.39 11.53
CA VAL A 218 -42.49 -19.30 11.03
C VAL A 218 -43.08 -20.69 10.77
N GLU A 219 -42.67 -21.33 9.68
CA GLU A 219 -42.94 -22.74 9.44
C GLU A 219 -41.94 -23.60 10.24
N GLU A 220 -42.44 -24.62 10.93
CA GLU A 220 -41.65 -25.38 11.91
C GLU A 220 -40.41 -26.06 11.27
N ASP A 221 -40.53 -26.50 10.03
CA ASP A 221 -39.47 -27.13 9.25
C ASP A 221 -38.32 -26.18 8.85
N THR A 222 -38.49 -24.87 9.05
CA THR A 222 -37.47 -23.86 8.76
C THR A 222 -36.66 -23.43 9.99
N ILE A 223 -37.06 -23.86 11.19
CA ILE A 223 -36.42 -23.45 12.44
C ILE A 223 -35.20 -24.32 12.70
N SER A 224 -34.04 -23.70 12.86
CA SER A 224 -32.80 -24.36 13.28
C SER A 224 -32.39 -23.86 14.66
N LEU A 225 -31.82 -24.73 15.49
CA LEU A 225 -31.29 -24.38 16.82
C LEU A 225 -29.76 -24.51 16.82
N TYR A 226 -29.07 -23.41 17.13
CA TYR A 226 -27.61 -23.36 17.12
C TYR A 226 -27.08 -23.00 18.52
N PRO A 227 -26.30 -23.86 19.20
CA PRO A 227 -25.42 -23.41 20.27
C PRO A 227 -24.44 -22.38 19.76
N LEU A 228 -24.27 -21.35 20.59
CA LEU A 228 -23.29 -20.30 20.36
C LEU A 228 -21.98 -20.75 21.00
N TYR A 229 -20.91 -20.78 20.20
CA TYR A 229 -19.60 -21.19 20.67
C TYR A 229 -18.82 -19.99 21.20
N ASP A 230 -18.00 -20.23 22.21
CA ASP A 230 -16.99 -19.32 22.73
C ASP A 230 -15.62 -20.01 22.66
N MET A 231 -14.55 -19.23 22.67
CA MET A 231 -13.18 -19.73 22.68
C MET A 231 -12.31 -18.69 23.34
N ASP A 232 -11.35 -19.09 24.18
CA ASP A 232 -10.36 -18.14 24.70
C ASP A 232 -9.56 -17.49 23.56
N GLN A 233 -9.03 -16.30 23.83
CA GLN A 233 -8.16 -15.61 22.87
C GLN A 233 -6.95 -16.48 22.56
N LEU A 234 -6.64 -16.64 21.26
CA LEU A 234 -5.35 -17.18 20.86
C LEU A 234 -4.23 -16.23 21.31
N PRO A 235 -3.01 -16.72 21.58
CA PRO A 235 -1.86 -15.86 21.86
C PRO A 235 -1.30 -15.15 20.61
N THR A 236 -1.56 -15.71 19.43
CA THR A 236 -1.13 -15.20 18.12
C THR A 236 -2.07 -15.76 17.03
N PHE A 237 -2.19 -15.05 15.91
CA PHE A 237 -2.90 -15.56 14.72
C PHE A 237 -1.96 -16.17 13.69
N VAL A 238 -0.65 -16.19 13.95
CA VAL A 238 0.37 -16.61 12.98
C VAL A 238 1.42 -17.52 13.58
N SER A 239 1.96 -18.41 12.75
CA SER A 239 3.11 -19.27 13.04
C SER A 239 3.83 -19.56 11.73
N GLY A 240 5.14 -19.29 11.62
CA GLY A 240 5.88 -19.42 10.36
C GLY A 240 5.12 -18.80 9.17
N ARG A 241 4.81 -19.63 8.17
CA ARG A 241 4.04 -19.27 6.96
C ARG A 241 2.57 -19.69 7.03
N LEU A 242 1.98 -19.65 8.22
CA LEU A 242 0.55 -19.81 8.48
C LEU A 242 -0.02 -18.53 9.08
N ALA A 243 -1.16 -18.08 8.56
CA ALA A 243 -2.00 -17.06 9.18
C ALA A 243 -3.45 -17.53 9.29
N LEU A 244 -4.04 -17.39 10.47
CA LEU A 244 -5.46 -17.66 10.71
C LEU A 244 -6.29 -16.39 10.46
N VAL A 245 -7.50 -16.59 9.94
CA VAL A 245 -8.48 -15.53 9.66
C VAL A 245 -9.87 -15.93 10.15
N GLY A 246 -10.73 -14.94 10.44
CA GLY A 246 -12.11 -15.17 10.87
C GLY A 246 -12.22 -16.10 12.08
N ASP A 247 -13.24 -16.95 12.10
CA ASP A 247 -13.54 -17.83 13.24
C ASP A 247 -12.45 -18.88 13.53
N ALA A 248 -11.49 -19.11 12.62
CA ALA A 248 -10.32 -19.93 12.93
C ALA A 248 -9.39 -19.23 13.94
N ALA A 249 -9.29 -17.89 13.85
CA ALA A 249 -8.46 -17.04 14.69
C ALA A 249 -9.22 -16.47 15.91
N HIS A 250 -10.40 -15.91 15.68
CA HIS A 250 -11.13 -15.08 16.65
C HIS A 250 -12.65 -15.30 16.56
N PRO A 251 -13.16 -16.51 16.86
CA PRO A 251 -14.60 -16.76 16.85
C PRO A 251 -15.32 -15.87 17.86
N PHE A 252 -16.43 -15.28 17.44
CA PHE A 252 -17.23 -14.36 18.25
C PHE A 252 -18.57 -14.99 18.65
N THR A 253 -18.99 -14.75 19.89
CA THR A 253 -20.42 -14.77 20.21
C THR A 253 -21.15 -13.74 19.32
N PRO A 254 -22.39 -13.97 18.88
CA PRO A 254 -23.05 -13.14 17.86
C PRO A 254 -23.55 -11.76 18.36
N HIS A 255 -23.23 -11.36 19.60
CA HIS A 255 -23.86 -10.22 20.26
C HIS A 255 -23.55 -8.86 19.64
N LEU A 256 -22.42 -8.73 18.94
CA LEU A 256 -21.99 -7.47 18.29
C LEU A 256 -22.18 -7.44 16.76
N ALA A 257 -22.55 -8.56 16.13
CA ALA A 257 -22.61 -8.69 14.67
C ALA A 257 -21.29 -8.35 13.91
N GLN A 258 -20.14 -8.46 14.57
CA GLN A 258 -18.84 -8.04 14.02
C GLN A 258 -18.01 -9.18 13.38
N GLY A 259 -18.37 -10.46 13.58
CA GLY A 259 -17.53 -11.57 13.12
C GLY A 259 -17.26 -11.58 11.62
N GLY A 260 -18.31 -11.40 10.80
CA GLY A 260 -18.16 -11.30 9.35
C GLY A 260 -17.33 -10.10 8.91
N ALA A 261 -17.50 -8.94 9.57
CA ALA A 261 -16.73 -7.74 9.27
C ALA A 261 -15.24 -7.93 9.61
N MET A 262 -14.94 -8.53 10.77
CA MET A 262 -13.56 -8.80 11.20
C MET A 262 -12.84 -9.78 10.27
N ALA A 263 -13.54 -10.81 9.78
CA ALA A 263 -12.98 -11.74 8.79
C ALA A 263 -12.66 -11.06 7.45
N ILE A 264 -13.50 -10.11 7.01
CA ILE A 264 -13.21 -9.33 5.79
C ILE A 264 -12.01 -8.38 6.03
N GLU A 265 -11.92 -7.74 7.19
CA GLU A 265 -10.76 -6.93 7.57
C GLU A 265 -9.46 -7.75 7.59
N ASP A 266 -9.51 -9.02 8.00
CA ASP A 266 -8.35 -9.92 7.93
C ASP A 266 -7.90 -10.14 6.49
N GLY A 267 -8.84 -10.41 5.57
CA GLY A 267 -8.57 -10.55 4.14
C GLY A 267 -7.96 -9.28 3.54
N LEU A 268 -8.48 -8.10 3.91
CA LEU A 268 -7.91 -6.81 3.50
C LEU A 268 -6.49 -6.61 4.04
N SER A 269 -6.25 -6.96 5.30
CA SER A 269 -4.93 -6.88 5.93
C SER A 269 -3.91 -7.78 5.25
N LEU A 270 -4.26 -9.04 4.95
CA LEU A 270 -3.39 -9.95 4.19
C LEU A 270 -3.08 -9.39 2.79
N GLY A 271 -4.09 -8.92 2.06
CA GLY A 271 -3.89 -8.30 0.75
C GLY A 271 -3.02 -7.04 0.79
N THR A 272 -3.06 -6.29 1.90
CA THR A 272 -2.22 -5.12 2.13
C THR A 272 -0.78 -5.52 2.44
N MET A 273 -0.57 -6.53 3.29
CA MET A 273 0.77 -6.98 3.71
C MET A 273 1.50 -7.79 2.63
N LEU A 274 0.77 -8.30 1.63
CA LEU A 274 1.26 -9.12 0.53
C LEU A 274 0.93 -8.49 -0.84
N PRO A 275 1.43 -7.29 -1.15
CA PRO A 275 1.29 -6.74 -2.50
C PRO A 275 1.99 -7.65 -3.53
N SER A 276 1.57 -7.55 -4.79
CA SER A 276 2.15 -8.34 -5.88
C SER A 276 3.67 -8.15 -5.98
N GLY A 277 4.41 -9.26 -6.08
CA GLY A 277 5.87 -9.28 -6.09
C GLY A 277 6.51 -9.11 -4.71
N THR A 278 5.80 -9.46 -3.64
CA THR A 278 6.39 -9.64 -2.31
C THR A 278 7.41 -10.79 -2.34
N PRO A 279 8.67 -10.58 -1.89
CA PRO A 279 9.68 -11.63 -1.84
C PRO A 279 9.30 -12.78 -0.89
N LEU A 280 9.66 -14.01 -1.24
CA LEU A 280 9.30 -15.22 -0.47
C LEU A 280 9.93 -15.23 0.92
N GLU A 281 11.15 -14.72 1.04
CA GLU A 281 11.89 -14.58 2.29
C GLU A 281 11.22 -13.61 3.28
N GLU A 282 10.32 -12.74 2.81
CA GLU A 282 9.63 -11.79 3.66
C GLU A 282 8.32 -12.32 4.23
N ILE A 283 7.77 -13.42 3.70
CA ILE A 283 6.42 -13.89 4.01
C ILE A 283 6.18 -14.01 5.52
N GLU A 284 7.10 -14.63 6.26
CA GLU A 284 6.98 -14.77 7.71
C GLU A 284 6.95 -13.42 8.43
N THR A 285 7.82 -12.48 8.00
CA THR A 285 7.82 -11.12 8.56
C THR A 285 6.51 -10.39 8.23
N ARG A 286 5.96 -10.57 7.02
CA ARG A 286 4.65 -10.02 6.63
C ARG A 286 3.52 -10.59 7.48
N MET A 287 3.59 -11.87 7.85
CA MET A 287 2.60 -12.48 8.75
C MET A 287 2.67 -11.87 10.15
N GLN A 288 3.87 -11.53 10.65
CA GLN A 288 3.99 -10.79 11.91
C GLN A 288 3.38 -9.38 11.83
N LEU A 289 3.51 -8.69 10.69
CA LEU A 289 2.84 -7.40 10.47
C LEU A 289 1.31 -7.53 10.42
N TYR A 290 0.81 -8.56 9.74
CA TYR A 290 -0.61 -8.92 9.76
C TYR A 290 -1.10 -9.14 11.19
N ASN A 291 -0.38 -9.94 11.99
CA ASN A 291 -0.72 -10.20 13.39
C ASN A 291 -0.71 -8.91 14.22
N LYS A 292 0.33 -8.07 14.09
CA LYS A 292 0.41 -6.75 14.75
C LYS A 292 -0.76 -5.84 14.38
N ALA A 293 -1.25 -5.92 13.15
CA ALA A 293 -2.34 -5.10 12.65
C ALA A 293 -3.72 -5.59 13.12
N ARG A 294 -3.89 -6.90 13.32
CA ARG A 294 -5.20 -7.53 13.55
C ARG A 294 -5.44 -7.98 14.99
N TYR A 295 -4.41 -8.48 15.67
CA TYR A 295 -4.53 -9.18 16.94
C TYR A 295 -5.25 -8.35 18.00
N GLU A 296 -4.72 -7.18 18.34
CA GLU A 296 -5.29 -6.31 19.39
C GLU A 296 -6.75 -5.97 19.10
N ARG A 297 -7.07 -5.62 17.84
CA ARG A 297 -8.41 -5.23 17.43
C ARG A 297 -9.40 -6.39 17.50
N ALA A 298 -9.07 -7.53 16.89
CA ALA A 298 -9.96 -8.69 16.89
C ALA A 298 -10.16 -9.24 18.31
N SER A 299 -9.09 -9.35 19.11
CA SER A 299 -9.16 -9.81 20.50
C SER A 299 -9.99 -8.88 21.39
N ALA A 300 -9.86 -7.55 21.22
CA ALA A 300 -10.68 -6.58 21.95
C ALA A 300 -12.17 -6.74 21.63
N ILE A 301 -12.53 -6.90 20.35
CA ILE A 301 -13.91 -7.14 19.93
C ILE A 301 -14.42 -8.50 20.43
N GLN A 302 -13.56 -9.51 20.48
CA GLN A 302 -13.92 -10.84 20.97
C GLN A 302 -14.31 -10.77 22.44
N GLU A 303 -13.48 -10.14 23.27
CA GLU A 303 -13.76 -9.98 24.69
C GLU A 303 -14.98 -9.09 24.92
N TYR A 304 -15.12 -7.99 24.17
CA TYR A 304 -16.27 -7.13 24.30
C TYR A 304 -17.57 -7.86 23.96
N SER A 305 -17.55 -8.74 22.95
CA SER A 305 -18.71 -9.55 22.62
C SER A 305 -19.10 -10.50 23.74
N ARG A 306 -18.14 -11.09 24.47
CA ARG A 306 -18.41 -11.92 25.66
C ARG A 306 -19.03 -11.11 26.80
N ILE A 307 -18.55 -9.89 27.04
CA ILE A 307 -19.09 -8.99 28.07
C ILE A 307 -20.56 -8.67 27.77
N VAL A 308 -20.87 -8.28 26.53
CA VAL A 308 -22.25 -7.97 26.11
C VAL A 308 -23.14 -9.21 26.16
N GLY A 309 -22.58 -10.40 25.92
CA GLY A 309 -23.28 -11.68 26.04
C GLY A 309 -23.49 -12.17 27.48
N GLY A 310 -22.87 -11.54 28.48
CA GLY A 310 -22.90 -12.03 29.87
C GLY A 310 -22.04 -13.28 30.13
N ASP A 311 -21.19 -13.67 29.18
CA ASP A 311 -20.43 -14.92 29.20
C ASP A 311 -19.03 -14.78 29.87
N SER A 312 -18.58 -13.57 30.20
CA SER A 312 -17.26 -13.34 30.82
C SER A 312 -17.25 -13.48 32.35
N SER A 313 -16.11 -13.87 32.94
CA SER A 313 -15.93 -13.87 34.40
C SER A 313 -16.08 -12.46 35.02
N ARG A 314 -15.75 -11.42 34.26
CA ARG A 314 -16.02 -10.00 34.59
C ARG A 314 -17.51 -9.70 34.64
N ALA A 315 -18.31 -10.17 33.68
CA ALA A 315 -19.76 -10.04 33.70
C ALA A 315 -20.39 -10.76 34.91
N LYS A 316 -19.85 -11.92 35.29
CA LYS A 316 -20.29 -12.69 36.47
C LYS A 316 -19.97 -12.01 37.81
N SER A 317 -18.95 -11.16 37.87
CA SER A 317 -18.59 -10.37 39.08
C SER A 317 -19.43 -9.10 39.25
N GLN A 318 -20.13 -8.67 38.20
CA GLN A 318 -21.06 -7.53 38.23
C GLN A 318 -22.51 -8.04 38.22
N THR A 319 -22.95 -8.59 39.35
CA THR A 319 -24.39 -8.86 39.56
C THR A 319 -25.12 -7.52 39.71
N GLY A 320 -25.65 -6.98 38.61
CA GLY A 320 -26.46 -5.77 38.59
C GLY A 320 -26.95 -5.41 37.18
N PRO A 321 -28.11 -4.74 37.04
CA PRO A 321 -28.84 -4.63 35.78
C PRO A 321 -27.99 -3.99 34.68
N MET A 322 -28.20 -4.44 33.44
CA MET A 322 -27.63 -3.85 32.23
C MET A 322 -27.53 -2.31 32.36
N LEU A 323 -26.29 -1.81 32.33
CA LEU A 323 -25.94 -0.40 32.11
C LEU A 323 -26.51 0.58 33.16
N LYS A 324 -25.96 0.60 34.38
CA LYS A 324 -25.96 1.82 35.21
C LYS A 324 -24.71 2.67 34.90
N GLY A 325 -24.90 3.77 34.19
CA GLY A 325 -24.20 5.04 34.47
C GLY A 325 -22.79 5.31 33.91
N GLU A 326 -22.10 4.38 33.26
CA GLU A 326 -20.77 4.64 32.64
C GLU A 326 -20.83 4.84 31.10
N SER A 327 -21.98 5.28 30.59
CA SER A 327 -22.36 5.15 29.17
C SER A 327 -21.73 6.12 28.16
N ILE A 328 -20.84 7.04 28.56
CA ILE A 328 -20.28 8.06 27.65
C ILE A 328 -18.80 7.81 27.29
N LYS A 329 -17.98 7.26 28.18
CA LYS A 329 -16.57 6.91 27.86
C LYS A 329 -16.45 5.59 27.11
N GLN A 330 -17.29 4.60 27.44
CA GLN A 330 -17.34 3.33 26.73
C GLN A 330 -17.96 3.46 25.34
N SER A 331 -18.92 4.37 25.12
CA SER A 331 -19.50 4.62 23.79
C SER A 331 -18.53 5.31 22.83
N ALA A 332 -17.69 6.22 23.34
CA ALA A 332 -16.59 6.82 22.57
C ALA A 332 -15.50 5.79 22.19
N SER A 333 -15.15 4.86 23.10
CA SER A 333 -14.22 3.77 22.75
C SER A 333 -14.86 2.71 21.85
N MET A 334 -16.17 2.48 21.99
CA MET A 334 -16.96 1.58 21.16
C MET A 334 -17.04 2.07 19.71
N ALA A 335 -17.26 3.36 19.48
CA ALA A 335 -17.19 3.94 18.13
C ALA A 335 -15.81 3.77 17.51
N ALA A 336 -14.74 4.06 18.26
CA ALA A 336 -13.36 3.88 17.80
C ALA A 336 -12.98 2.40 17.53
N MET A 337 -13.51 1.46 18.30
CA MET A 337 -13.30 0.01 18.12
C MET A 337 -14.15 -0.59 16.99
N LEU A 338 -15.30 0.02 16.64
CA LEU A 338 -16.17 -0.43 15.55
C LEU A 338 -15.77 0.15 14.19
N ILE A 339 -15.03 1.26 14.14
CA ILE A 339 -14.52 1.84 12.87
C ILE A 339 -13.36 0.98 12.37
N GLY A 340 -13.44 0.53 11.11
CA GLY A 340 -12.35 -0.17 10.43
C GLY A 340 -11.10 0.70 10.35
N ASP A 341 -9.97 0.19 10.83
CA ASP A 341 -8.71 0.95 10.86
C ASP A 341 -7.83 0.63 9.65
N SER A 342 -8.38 0.77 8.44
CA SER A 342 -7.63 0.54 7.20
C SER A 342 -6.40 1.44 7.10
N SER A 343 -6.45 2.62 7.72
CA SER A 343 -5.35 3.58 7.79
C SER A 343 -4.17 3.04 8.61
N ARG A 344 -4.41 2.38 9.74
CA ARG A 344 -3.36 1.70 10.53
C ARG A 344 -2.73 0.54 9.77
N LEU A 345 -3.49 -0.21 8.95
CA LEU A 345 -2.92 -1.29 8.12
C LEU A 345 -1.82 -0.77 7.19
N HIS A 346 -2.15 0.27 6.42
CA HIS A 346 -1.22 0.88 5.47
C HIS A 346 -0.03 1.53 6.19
N ARG A 347 -0.27 2.15 7.35
CA ARG A 347 0.80 2.74 8.15
C ARG A 347 1.80 1.68 8.65
N ILE A 348 1.32 0.56 9.19
CA ILE A 348 2.20 -0.53 9.66
C ILE A 348 3.09 -1.03 8.51
N LEU A 349 2.52 -1.20 7.33
CA LEU A 349 3.28 -1.60 6.15
C LEU A 349 4.33 -0.54 5.75
N ARG A 350 3.92 0.73 5.66
CA ARG A 350 4.81 1.84 5.29
C ARG A 350 5.96 1.98 6.28
N ASP A 351 5.68 1.95 7.58
CA ASP A 351 6.70 2.05 8.62
C ASP A 351 7.73 0.92 8.50
N TYR A 352 7.26 -0.31 8.23
CA TYR A 352 8.14 -1.45 7.99
C TYR A 352 8.98 -1.30 6.72
N LEU A 353 8.38 -0.88 5.60
CA LEU A 353 9.10 -0.68 4.33
C LEU A 353 10.14 0.46 4.46
N SER A 354 9.76 1.59 5.05
CA SER A 354 10.64 2.74 5.27
C SER A 354 11.77 2.47 6.26
N GLY A 355 11.56 1.53 7.20
CA GLY A 355 12.55 1.13 8.20
C GLY A 355 13.61 0.14 7.72
N ARG A 356 13.54 -0.36 6.48
CA ARG A 356 14.55 -1.29 5.95
C ARG A 356 15.86 -0.58 5.69
N ALA A 357 16.97 -1.26 5.98
CA ALA A 357 18.31 -0.76 5.66
C ALA A 357 18.51 -0.51 4.15
N SER A 358 17.84 -1.29 3.29
CA SER A 358 17.91 -1.15 1.83
C SER A 358 17.05 0.00 1.28
N SER A 359 16.13 0.54 2.06
CA SER A 359 15.16 1.54 1.61
C SER A 359 15.74 2.95 1.59
N ARG A 360 15.27 3.76 0.64
CA ARG A 360 15.69 5.15 0.43
C ARG A 360 14.54 6.10 0.73
N SER A 361 14.41 6.50 1.98
CA SER A 361 13.32 7.39 2.40
C SER A 361 13.62 8.84 2.00
N ARG A 362 12.60 9.54 1.49
CA ARG A 362 12.65 10.96 1.11
C ARG A 362 11.38 11.66 1.60
N ASN A 363 11.45 12.98 1.77
CA ASN A 363 10.26 13.75 2.15
C ASN A 363 9.22 13.76 1.02
N PRO A 364 7.91 13.74 1.34
CA PRO A 364 7.30 13.74 2.67
C PRO A 364 7.14 12.34 3.30
N LEU A 365 7.85 12.09 4.41
CA LEU A 365 7.97 10.75 5.03
C LEU A 365 6.64 10.11 5.47
N GLY A 366 5.62 10.92 5.78
CA GLY A 366 4.31 10.43 6.20
C GLY A 366 3.55 9.61 5.13
N PHE A 367 3.99 9.69 3.87
CA PHE A 367 3.37 8.97 2.76
C PHE A 367 4.06 7.64 2.41
N GLY A 368 5.13 7.28 3.15
CA GLY A 368 5.92 6.07 2.89
C GLY A 368 7.07 6.33 1.93
N LEU A 369 7.55 5.26 1.29
CA LEU A 369 8.62 5.36 0.29
C LEU A 369 8.14 6.10 -0.95
N LEU A 370 9.03 6.91 -1.51
CA LEU A 370 8.81 7.55 -2.81
C LEU A 370 9.55 6.76 -3.89
N GLN A 371 8.89 6.63 -5.03
CA GLN A 371 9.45 6.02 -6.23
C GLN A 371 10.54 6.93 -6.82
N GLY A 372 11.59 6.34 -7.35
CA GLY A 372 12.69 7.04 -8.02
C GLY A 372 13.55 6.06 -8.80
N PRO A 373 14.67 6.51 -9.39
CA PRO A 373 15.53 5.66 -10.22
C PRO A 373 16.02 4.38 -9.52
N ARG A 374 16.11 4.39 -8.19
CA ARG A 374 16.69 3.32 -7.37
C ARG A 374 15.69 2.42 -6.68
N GLN A 375 14.42 2.80 -6.63
CA GLN A 375 13.40 2.00 -5.97
C GLN A 375 11.98 2.38 -6.38
N ASP A 376 11.05 1.44 -6.24
CA ASP A 376 9.61 1.70 -6.31
C ASP A 376 9.00 2.02 -4.92
N LEU A 377 7.67 2.15 -4.86
CA LEU A 377 6.91 2.41 -3.64
C LEU A 377 6.99 1.28 -2.58
N LEU A 378 7.52 0.11 -2.96
CA LEU A 378 7.75 -1.04 -2.08
C LEU A 378 9.23 -1.21 -1.72
N GLY A 379 10.11 -0.31 -2.19
CA GLY A 379 11.55 -0.37 -1.95
C GLY A 379 12.29 -1.34 -2.87
N ARG A 380 11.67 -1.79 -3.98
CA ARG A 380 12.27 -2.74 -4.93
C ARG A 380 13.07 -1.99 -6.00
N SER A 381 14.22 -2.51 -6.40
CA SER A 381 15.10 -1.86 -7.38
C SER A 381 14.50 -1.81 -8.79
N HIS A 382 14.80 -0.72 -9.52
CA HIS A 382 14.48 -0.55 -10.94
C HIS A 382 15.61 -0.98 -11.89
N ALA A 383 16.72 -1.54 -11.37
CA ALA A 383 17.90 -1.90 -12.16
C ALA A 383 17.56 -2.75 -13.41
N GLU A 384 16.69 -3.75 -13.28
CA GLU A 384 16.28 -4.59 -14.42
C GLU A 384 15.37 -3.85 -15.39
N SER A 385 14.40 -3.07 -14.89
CA SER A 385 13.52 -2.29 -15.77
C SER A 385 14.27 -1.24 -16.56
N LEU A 386 15.31 -0.62 -15.97
CA LEU A 386 16.10 0.43 -16.62
C LEU A 386 17.03 -0.10 -17.73
N LYS A 387 17.26 -1.42 -17.82
CA LYS A 387 17.95 -2.03 -18.98
C LYS A 387 17.13 -1.94 -20.27
N LEU A 388 15.82 -1.72 -20.16
CA LEU A 388 14.92 -1.58 -21.30
C LEU A 388 14.77 -0.12 -21.75
N SER A 389 15.08 0.83 -20.88
CA SER A 389 15.05 2.26 -21.16
C SER A 389 16.06 2.64 -22.24
N THR A 390 15.80 3.75 -22.93
CA THR A 390 16.67 4.27 -23.98
C THR A 390 17.20 5.65 -23.61
N SER A 391 18.37 5.97 -24.15
CA SER A 391 18.93 7.31 -24.05
C SER A 391 19.51 7.75 -25.38
N ARG A 392 19.30 9.02 -25.72
CA ARG A 392 19.97 9.67 -26.85
C ARG A 392 20.70 10.90 -26.37
N GLU A 393 22.02 10.89 -26.49
CA GLU A 393 22.93 11.94 -26.01
C GLU A 393 23.66 12.58 -27.19
N ALA A 394 23.47 13.89 -27.39
CA ALA A 394 24.33 14.71 -28.21
C ALA A 394 25.43 15.32 -27.34
N SER A 395 26.68 15.30 -27.77
CA SER A 395 27.79 15.86 -27.02
C SER A 395 28.68 16.74 -27.90
N VAL A 396 29.26 17.77 -27.29
CA VAL A 396 30.30 18.62 -27.88
C VAL A 396 31.42 18.73 -26.86
N ARG A 397 32.58 18.17 -27.19
CA ARG A 397 33.79 18.23 -26.37
C ARG A 397 34.71 19.30 -26.93
N PHE A 398 35.23 20.17 -26.08
CA PHE A 398 36.01 21.34 -26.44
C PHE A 398 37.17 21.58 -25.47
N THR A 399 38.18 22.31 -25.92
CA THR A 399 39.29 22.80 -25.10
C THR A 399 38.97 24.19 -24.54
N THR A 400 39.38 24.44 -23.30
CA THR A 400 39.11 25.69 -22.58
C THR A 400 40.17 25.95 -21.50
N SER A 401 40.07 27.10 -20.84
CA SER A 401 40.96 27.55 -19.77
C SER A 401 40.84 26.69 -18.52
N ALA A 402 41.96 26.07 -18.11
CA ALA A 402 42.05 25.35 -16.83
C ALA A 402 41.75 26.28 -15.63
N THR A 403 42.11 27.55 -15.73
CA THR A 403 41.90 28.54 -14.66
C THR A 403 40.40 28.81 -14.45
N VAL A 404 39.64 29.00 -15.53
CA VAL A 404 38.19 29.22 -15.46
C VAL A 404 37.50 27.98 -14.89
N LEU A 405 37.87 26.79 -15.36
CA LEU A 405 37.27 25.54 -14.87
C LEU A 405 37.57 25.27 -13.39
N ARG A 406 38.74 25.66 -12.88
CA ARG A 406 39.06 25.53 -11.44
C ARG A 406 38.14 26.37 -10.56
N CYS A 407 37.63 27.50 -11.04
CA CYS A 407 36.68 28.33 -10.30
C CYS A 407 35.33 27.62 -10.08
N LEU A 408 35.04 26.56 -10.84
CA LEU A 408 33.83 25.75 -10.70
C LEU A 408 33.99 24.60 -9.70
N PHE A 409 35.20 24.38 -9.16
CA PHE A 409 35.42 23.35 -8.16
C PHE A 409 34.93 23.78 -6.77
N PRO A 410 34.27 22.89 -6.01
CA PRO A 410 33.66 23.23 -4.74
C PRO A 410 34.66 23.30 -3.58
N SER A 411 35.87 22.76 -3.76
CA SER A 411 36.95 22.82 -2.77
C SER A 411 38.31 22.56 -3.40
N GLU A 412 39.37 22.89 -2.66
CA GLU A 412 40.77 22.66 -3.05
C GLU A 412 41.14 21.17 -3.19
N ARG A 413 40.27 20.26 -2.73
CA ARG A 413 40.45 18.81 -2.92
C ARG A 413 40.30 18.39 -4.38
N TYR A 414 39.66 19.21 -5.21
CA TYR A 414 39.54 18.99 -6.64
C TYR A 414 40.72 19.64 -7.38
N SER A 415 41.34 18.89 -8.27
CA SER A 415 42.40 19.40 -9.14
C SER A 415 42.41 18.66 -10.47
N PHE A 416 43.14 19.16 -11.45
CA PHE A 416 43.40 18.41 -12.68
C PHE A 416 44.49 17.35 -12.46
N ALA A 417 44.39 16.24 -13.18
CA ALA A 417 45.39 15.17 -13.15
C ALA A 417 46.73 15.61 -13.76
N ASN A 418 46.69 16.42 -14.83
CA ASN A 418 47.87 17.04 -15.43
C ASN A 418 47.99 18.53 -15.00
N ARG A 419 49.09 19.19 -15.40
CA ARG A 419 49.38 20.60 -15.07
C ARG A 419 49.10 21.56 -16.22
N ASP A 420 48.36 21.11 -17.22
CA ASP A 420 48.14 21.89 -18.44
C ASP A 420 47.23 23.09 -18.18
N THR A 421 47.52 24.21 -18.83
CA THR A 421 46.72 25.45 -18.77
C THR A 421 45.48 25.37 -19.65
N VAL A 422 45.42 24.38 -20.54
CA VAL A 422 44.27 24.06 -21.41
C VAL A 422 43.73 22.69 -21.00
N GLN A 423 42.42 22.60 -20.78
CA GLN A 423 41.73 21.37 -20.37
C GLN A 423 40.53 21.10 -21.26
N GLN A 424 40.00 19.89 -21.21
CA GLN A 424 38.79 19.51 -21.95
C GLN A 424 37.54 19.58 -21.07
N ALA A 425 36.47 20.10 -21.64
CA ALA A 425 35.13 20.02 -21.10
C ALA A 425 34.16 19.54 -22.19
N SER A 426 32.98 19.07 -21.78
CA SER A 426 31.91 18.73 -22.72
C SER A 426 30.59 19.30 -22.25
N PHE A 427 29.81 19.83 -23.19
CA PHE A 427 28.37 19.98 -23.02
C PHE A 427 27.66 18.79 -23.64
N THR A 428 26.58 18.35 -23.00
CA THR A 428 25.73 17.26 -23.45
C THR A 428 24.28 17.69 -23.46
N VAL A 429 23.51 17.21 -24.44
CA VAL A 429 22.05 17.29 -24.48
C VAL A 429 21.54 15.88 -24.58
N GLN A 430 20.79 15.42 -23.59
CA GLN A 430 20.38 14.02 -23.47
C GLN A 430 18.87 13.93 -23.25
N THR A 431 18.22 13.02 -24.00
CA THR A 431 16.86 12.55 -23.70
C THR A 431 16.96 11.16 -23.11
N LEU A 432 16.18 10.92 -22.05
CA LEU A 432 15.95 9.60 -21.46
C LEU A 432 14.49 9.23 -21.71
N ASP A 433 14.21 7.96 -22.04
CA ASP A 433 12.86 7.49 -22.32
C ASP A 433 12.65 6.04 -21.85
N GLY A 434 11.38 5.63 -21.68
CA GLY A 434 11.01 4.31 -21.18
C GLY A 434 11.44 4.07 -19.74
N LEU A 435 11.34 5.09 -18.87
CA LEU A 435 11.74 5.01 -17.48
C LEU A 435 10.58 4.48 -16.63
N ALA A 436 10.63 3.21 -16.21
CA ALA A 436 9.58 2.57 -15.42
C ALA A 436 9.20 3.35 -14.14
N TRP A 437 10.18 4.00 -13.52
CA TRP A 437 9.95 4.81 -12.31
C TRP A 437 9.22 6.14 -12.59
N LEU A 438 9.06 6.53 -13.85
CA LEU A 438 8.22 7.64 -14.33
C LEU A 438 7.01 7.14 -15.13
N GLY A 439 6.59 5.89 -14.94
CA GLY A 439 5.45 5.32 -15.67
C GLY A 439 5.73 5.14 -17.17
N GLU A 440 6.95 4.71 -17.51
CA GLU A 440 7.45 4.54 -18.88
C GLU A 440 7.67 5.85 -19.65
N GLY A 441 7.57 7.01 -18.98
CA GLY A 441 7.90 8.31 -19.56
C GLY A 441 9.41 8.60 -19.60
N GLY A 442 9.73 9.84 -19.97
CA GLY A 442 11.08 10.33 -20.18
C GLY A 442 11.26 11.78 -19.74
N TYR A 443 12.50 12.27 -19.85
CA TYR A 443 12.84 13.68 -19.61
C TYR A 443 14.13 14.06 -20.34
N ASP A 444 14.38 15.37 -20.42
CA ASP A 444 15.56 15.92 -21.07
C ASP A 444 16.49 16.58 -20.07
N LEU A 445 17.78 16.58 -20.40
CA LEU A 445 18.80 17.19 -19.57
C LEU A 445 19.97 17.74 -20.39
N VAL A 446 20.61 18.77 -19.84
CA VAL A 446 21.86 19.35 -20.33
C VAL A 446 22.91 19.33 -19.21
N GLY A 447 24.07 18.73 -19.48
CA GLY A 447 25.15 18.60 -18.50
C GLY A 447 26.45 19.23 -18.97
N LEU A 448 27.14 19.93 -18.07
CA LEU A 448 28.56 20.28 -18.23
C LEU A 448 29.41 19.22 -17.55
N TYR A 449 30.41 18.68 -18.26
CA TYR A 449 31.39 17.75 -17.71
C TYR A 449 32.81 18.27 -17.90
N ILE A 450 33.56 18.38 -16.81
CA ILE A 450 34.97 18.77 -16.79
C ILE A 450 35.81 17.50 -16.72
N HIS A 451 36.69 17.29 -17.71
CA HIS A 451 37.44 16.03 -17.84
C HIS A 451 38.79 16.07 -17.12
N GLY A 452 39.35 14.89 -16.84
CA GLY A 452 40.68 14.75 -16.24
C GLY A 452 40.78 15.32 -14.81
N VAL A 453 39.69 15.30 -14.06
CA VAL A 453 39.63 15.80 -12.69
C VAL A 453 40.02 14.69 -11.72
N ARG A 454 40.79 15.04 -10.70
CA ARG A 454 41.07 14.19 -9.54
C ARG A 454 40.57 14.83 -8.26
N TYR A 455 40.04 14.01 -7.36
CA TYR A 455 39.61 14.38 -6.02
C TYR A 455 40.55 13.74 -4.99
N GLN A 456 41.06 14.53 -4.05
CA GLN A 456 41.87 14.07 -2.94
C GLN A 456 41.00 13.65 -1.74
N GLN A 457 41.05 12.37 -1.39
CA GLN A 457 40.39 11.79 -0.22
C GLN A 457 41.08 12.23 1.08
N THR A 458 40.44 12.01 2.23
CA THR A 458 40.99 12.34 3.56
C THR A 458 42.27 11.60 3.87
N ASP A 459 42.43 10.38 3.37
CA ASP A 459 43.65 9.57 3.51
C ASP A 459 44.80 10.01 2.57
N GLY A 460 44.57 11.03 1.73
CA GLY A 460 45.53 11.55 0.77
C GLY A 460 45.55 10.83 -0.58
N THR A 461 44.78 9.76 -0.76
CA THR A 461 44.64 9.07 -2.05
C THR A 461 43.79 9.88 -3.04
N PHE A 462 43.92 9.56 -4.33
CA PHE A 462 43.21 10.27 -5.40
C PHE A 462 42.22 9.37 -6.13
N VAL A 463 41.05 9.93 -6.42
CA VAL A 463 40.05 9.36 -7.32
C VAL A 463 39.98 10.23 -8.57
N THR A 464 40.06 9.64 -9.76
CA THR A 464 40.03 10.38 -11.04
C THR A 464 38.71 10.12 -11.77
N GLY A 465 38.19 11.13 -12.47
CA GLY A 465 36.99 11.05 -13.28
C GLY A 465 36.65 12.38 -13.97
N LYS A 466 35.46 12.46 -14.56
CA LYS A 466 34.87 13.72 -15.01
C LYS A 466 34.05 14.34 -13.89
N TYR A 467 34.15 15.65 -13.68
CA TYR A 467 33.36 16.37 -12.69
C TYR A 467 32.16 17.07 -13.34
N CYS A 468 30.98 16.93 -12.76
CA CYS A 468 29.77 17.65 -13.19
C CYS A 468 29.46 18.81 -12.22
N PRO A 469 29.82 20.05 -12.56
CA PRO A 469 29.50 21.23 -11.74
C PRO A 469 28.02 21.64 -11.82
N VAL A 470 27.33 21.34 -12.93
CA VAL A 470 25.92 21.69 -13.12
C VAL A 470 25.26 20.73 -14.10
N MET A 471 24.01 20.37 -13.79
CA MET A 471 23.12 19.62 -14.66
C MET A 471 21.77 20.33 -14.70
N ILE A 472 21.21 20.54 -15.87
CA ILE A 472 19.96 21.24 -16.09
C ILE A 472 18.96 20.21 -16.59
N GLU A 473 17.78 20.11 -15.97
CA GLU A 473 16.73 19.15 -16.37
C GLU A 473 15.38 19.87 -16.51
N ASN A 474 14.48 19.31 -17.31
CA ASN A 474 13.13 19.86 -17.53
C ASN A 474 12.03 19.17 -16.69
N LEU A 475 12.41 18.34 -15.72
CA LEU A 475 11.46 17.64 -14.85
C LEU A 475 11.92 17.67 -13.39
N ALA A 476 11.01 17.96 -12.46
CA ALA A 476 11.33 18.10 -11.04
C ALA A 476 11.72 16.77 -10.37
N ASP A 477 11.08 15.66 -10.76
CA ASP A 477 11.29 14.33 -10.19
C ASP A 477 12.76 13.87 -10.24
N PRO A 478 13.47 13.88 -11.39
CA PRO A 478 14.89 13.55 -11.43
C PRO A 478 15.78 14.60 -10.74
N ILE A 479 15.35 15.87 -10.66
CA ILE A 479 16.08 16.93 -9.95
C ILE A 479 16.10 16.66 -8.45
N VAL A 480 14.92 16.48 -7.84
CA VAL A 480 14.78 16.27 -6.39
C VAL A 480 15.54 15.01 -5.98
N THR A 481 15.29 13.90 -6.67
CA THR A 481 15.95 12.63 -6.37
C THR A 481 17.47 12.73 -6.57
N GLY A 482 17.95 13.29 -7.69
CA GLY A 482 19.38 13.40 -7.98
C GLY A 482 20.13 14.30 -6.99
N ARG A 483 19.52 15.38 -6.51
CA ARG A 483 20.13 16.26 -5.50
C ARG A 483 20.18 15.62 -4.13
N GLU A 484 19.02 15.14 -3.64
CA GLU A 484 18.89 14.61 -2.28
C GLU A 484 19.66 13.31 -2.09
N GLU A 485 19.65 12.45 -3.11
CA GLU A 485 20.23 11.12 -3.00
C GLU A 485 21.67 11.03 -3.52
N LEU A 486 21.96 11.66 -4.66
CA LEU A 486 23.21 11.47 -5.39
C LEU A 486 24.18 12.65 -5.21
N GLY A 487 23.67 13.83 -4.86
CA GLY A 487 24.48 15.06 -4.84
C GLY A 487 24.80 15.61 -6.22
N VAL A 488 24.04 15.23 -7.25
CA VAL A 488 24.19 15.83 -8.58
C VAL A 488 23.66 17.28 -8.49
N PRO A 489 24.42 18.30 -8.93
CA PRO A 489 24.02 19.71 -8.83
C PRO A 489 22.99 20.07 -9.91
N LYS A 490 21.77 19.55 -9.73
CA LYS A 490 20.68 19.70 -10.69
C LYS A 490 19.90 21.00 -10.51
N VAL A 491 19.51 21.64 -11.59
CA VAL A 491 18.63 22.81 -11.63
C VAL A 491 17.57 22.65 -12.71
N PHE A 492 16.48 23.41 -12.62
CA PHE A 492 15.38 23.35 -13.58
C PHE A 492 15.55 24.40 -14.68
N SER A 493 15.30 24.01 -15.92
CA SER A 493 15.05 24.89 -17.06
C SER A 493 14.08 24.21 -18.00
N ASP A 494 13.26 24.99 -18.72
CA ASP A 494 12.58 24.46 -19.90
C ASP A 494 13.67 24.10 -20.93
N ILE A 495 13.55 22.93 -21.55
CA ILE A 495 14.48 22.41 -22.56
C ILE A 495 13.63 21.99 -23.76
N ASP A 496 13.79 22.71 -24.88
CA ASP A 496 13.12 22.38 -26.14
C ASP A 496 14.14 21.77 -27.09
N ILE A 497 13.89 20.55 -27.56
CA ILE A 497 14.79 19.84 -28.47
C ILE A 497 14.09 19.56 -29.81
N HIS A 498 14.65 20.12 -30.88
CA HIS A 498 14.24 19.86 -32.26
C HIS A 498 15.26 18.97 -32.95
N ARG A 499 14.79 17.92 -33.62
CA ARG A 499 15.66 16.89 -34.21
C ARG A 499 15.24 16.57 -35.65
N SER A 500 16.23 16.30 -36.48
CA SER A 500 16.12 15.63 -37.77
C SER A 500 17.20 14.54 -37.88
N ASP A 501 17.28 13.86 -39.02
CA ASP A 501 18.31 12.85 -39.26
C ASP A 501 19.73 13.44 -39.28
N THR A 502 19.86 14.72 -39.64
CA THR A 502 21.14 15.41 -39.82
C THR A 502 21.37 16.58 -38.86
N THR A 503 20.37 16.96 -38.08
CA THR A 503 20.45 18.11 -37.17
C THR A 503 19.85 17.81 -35.80
N LEU A 504 20.41 18.44 -34.77
CA LEU A 504 19.85 18.51 -33.44
C LEU A 504 20.04 19.94 -32.93
N HIS A 505 18.95 20.54 -32.45
CA HIS A 505 18.97 21.86 -31.84
C HIS A 505 18.28 21.78 -30.49
N ALA A 506 18.90 22.35 -29.46
CA ALA A 506 18.33 22.46 -28.13
C ALA A 506 18.38 23.91 -27.66
N SER A 507 17.27 24.41 -27.12
CA SER A 507 17.19 25.72 -26.49
C SER A 507 16.75 25.60 -25.04
N LEU A 508 17.37 26.38 -24.17
CA LEU A 508 17.04 26.45 -22.75
C LEU A 508 16.38 27.78 -22.46
N SER A 509 15.26 27.74 -21.75
CA SER A 509 14.58 28.93 -21.27
C SER A 509 14.10 28.77 -19.84
N TRP A 510 13.93 29.89 -19.14
CA TRP A 510 13.28 29.91 -17.84
C TRP A 510 12.13 30.90 -17.90
N ARG A 511 10.90 30.37 -17.81
CA ARG A 511 9.66 31.18 -17.88
C ARG A 511 9.61 32.08 -19.13
N GLY A 512 10.06 31.54 -20.26
CA GLY A 512 10.09 32.22 -21.56
C GLY A 512 11.34 33.07 -21.83
N THR A 513 12.22 33.27 -20.86
CA THR A 513 13.51 33.93 -21.10
C THR A 513 14.52 32.91 -21.59
N ALA A 514 14.86 32.94 -22.88
CA ALA A 514 15.91 32.10 -23.45
C ALA A 514 17.29 32.51 -22.90
N TRP A 515 18.13 31.52 -22.58
CA TRP A 515 19.44 31.76 -22.00
C TRP A 515 20.54 30.80 -22.48
N ALA A 516 20.21 29.75 -23.24
CA ALA A 516 21.20 28.95 -23.93
C ALA A 516 20.66 28.31 -25.22
N GLU A 517 21.55 28.09 -26.18
CA GLU A 517 21.29 27.33 -27.41
C GLU A 517 22.47 26.38 -27.68
N LEU A 518 22.17 25.16 -28.11
CA LEU A 518 23.15 24.17 -28.54
C LEU A 518 22.70 23.56 -29.86
N SER A 519 23.61 23.42 -30.82
CA SER A 519 23.28 22.90 -32.14
C SER A 519 24.34 21.94 -32.67
N TRP A 520 23.87 20.92 -33.39
CA TRP A 520 24.64 20.00 -34.19
C TRP A 520 24.00 19.97 -35.58
N SER A 521 24.81 20.12 -36.61
CA SER A 521 24.39 20.09 -38.00
C SER A 521 25.25 19.10 -38.79
N HIS A 522 24.77 18.70 -39.97
CA HIS A 522 25.47 17.74 -40.84
C HIS A 522 25.89 16.45 -40.12
N LEU A 523 25.05 15.97 -39.19
CA LEU A 523 25.24 14.69 -38.54
C LEU A 523 25.19 13.58 -39.58
N SER A 524 26.18 12.70 -39.53
CA SER A 524 26.29 11.57 -40.45
C SER A 524 26.62 10.30 -39.65
N PRO A 525 26.10 9.12 -40.07
CA PRO A 525 26.44 7.87 -39.41
C PRO A 525 27.94 7.62 -39.45
N GLN A 526 28.52 7.15 -38.34
CA GLN A 526 29.92 6.78 -38.31
C GLN A 526 30.15 5.48 -39.11
N SER A 527 31.16 5.45 -39.98
CA SER A 527 31.49 4.25 -40.75
C SER A 527 32.06 3.15 -39.85
N THR A 528 31.53 1.94 -39.97
CA THR A 528 31.79 0.77 -39.11
C THR A 528 33.26 0.30 -39.04
N GLY A 529 34.18 0.87 -39.84
CA GLY A 529 35.59 0.48 -39.92
C GLY A 529 36.53 1.20 -38.93
N THR A 530 36.08 2.27 -38.29
CA THR A 530 36.82 3.00 -37.25
C THR A 530 35.92 3.22 -36.06
N LEU A 531 35.62 2.17 -35.30
CA LEU A 531 35.28 2.31 -33.89
C LEU A 531 36.53 2.83 -33.20
N GLN A 532 36.76 4.15 -33.26
CA GLN A 532 37.78 4.79 -32.45
C GLN A 532 37.39 4.45 -31.01
N GLU A 533 38.27 3.73 -30.29
CA GLU A 533 38.05 3.31 -28.90
C GLU A 533 37.38 4.45 -28.15
N ALA A 534 36.11 4.24 -27.75
CA ALA A 534 35.42 5.15 -26.87
C ALA A 534 36.40 5.44 -25.72
N SER A 535 36.72 6.71 -25.50
CA SER A 535 37.63 7.11 -24.41
C SER A 535 37.24 6.31 -23.16
N PRO A 536 38.18 5.66 -22.46
CA PRO A 536 37.86 4.75 -21.36
C PRO A 536 36.87 5.44 -20.44
N ALA A 537 35.77 4.75 -20.14
CA ALA A 537 34.63 5.33 -19.46
C ALA A 537 35.06 6.01 -18.16
N GLU A 538 35.08 7.35 -18.16
CA GLU A 538 35.46 8.14 -16.99
C GLU A 538 34.34 8.05 -15.96
N ASP A 539 34.68 7.75 -14.71
CA ASP A 539 33.74 7.84 -13.61
C ASP A 539 33.23 9.28 -13.43
N LEU A 540 32.00 9.41 -12.97
CA LEU A 540 31.40 10.71 -12.71
C LEU A 540 31.65 11.12 -11.26
N LEU A 541 32.23 12.30 -11.07
CA LEU A 541 32.38 12.98 -9.80
C LEU A 541 31.30 14.06 -9.67
N VAL A 542 30.60 14.08 -8.54
CA VAL A 542 29.66 15.13 -8.14
C VAL A 542 29.88 15.53 -6.70
N HIS A 543 29.25 16.60 -6.24
CA HIS A 543 29.45 17.14 -4.90
C HIS A 543 28.12 17.34 -4.17
N LYS A 544 27.90 16.55 -3.10
CA LYS A 544 26.70 16.65 -2.30
C LYS A 544 26.86 17.76 -1.26
N TYR A 545 26.03 18.78 -1.36
CA TYR A 545 25.94 19.87 -0.41
C TYR A 545 24.49 20.10 0.03
N ILE A 546 24.21 19.96 1.33
CA ILE A 546 22.92 20.30 1.95
C ILE A 546 23.20 21.37 3.02
N PRO A 547 22.69 22.60 2.86
CA PRO A 547 22.93 23.66 3.83
C PRO A 547 22.31 23.32 5.17
N SER A 548 22.97 23.73 6.26
CA SER A 548 22.43 23.52 7.60
C SER A 548 21.25 24.44 7.86
N SER A 549 20.14 23.85 8.30
CA SER A 549 18.95 24.62 8.70
C SER A 549 19.16 25.36 10.03
N ALA A 550 20.06 24.85 10.88
CA ALA A 550 20.32 25.42 12.21
C ALA A 550 21.46 26.44 12.20
N ASN A 551 22.49 26.22 11.38
CA ASN A 551 23.76 26.94 11.45
C ASN A 551 24.10 27.61 10.12
N LYS A 552 23.97 28.95 10.05
CA LYS A 552 24.32 29.72 8.85
C LYS A 552 25.78 29.45 8.45
N GLY A 553 26.01 29.15 7.16
CA GLY A 553 27.34 28.88 6.61
C GLY A 553 27.86 27.45 6.85
N ALA A 554 27.18 26.64 7.67
CA ALA A 554 27.48 25.22 7.81
C ALA A 554 26.61 24.37 6.87
N ALA A 555 26.97 23.10 6.75
CA ALA A 555 26.25 22.12 5.94
C ALA A 555 25.90 20.89 6.78
N ASP A 556 24.69 20.37 6.61
CA ASP A 556 24.26 19.09 7.19
C ASP A 556 24.82 17.90 6.38
N ALA A 557 25.21 18.12 5.12
CA ALA A 557 25.99 17.21 4.30
C ALA A 557 26.94 17.98 3.37
N ASN A 558 28.21 17.58 3.30
CA ASN A 558 29.23 18.21 2.45
C ASN A 558 30.32 17.19 2.11
N TYR A 559 30.21 16.53 0.96
CA TYR A 559 31.20 15.54 0.51
C TYR A 559 31.13 15.28 -1.01
N ALA A 560 32.25 14.83 -1.56
CA ALA A 560 32.31 14.36 -2.94
C ALA A 560 31.66 12.98 -3.08
N VAL A 561 31.11 12.71 -4.26
CA VAL A 561 30.48 11.44 -4.61
C VAL A 561 31.06 10.96 -5.93
N ARG A 562 31.43 9.68 -5.97
CA ARG A 562 31.84 8.97 -7.18
C ARG A 562 30.70 8.07 -7.64
N ILE A 563 30.32 8.20 -8.89
CA ILE A 563 29.40 7.31 -9.59
C ILE A 563 30.24 6.58 -10.63
N LYS A 564 30.38 5.26 -10.48
CA LYS A 564 31.15 4.46 -11.45
C LYS A 564 30.42 4.42 -12.79
N THR A 565 31.14 4.49 -13.89
CA THR A 565 30.50 4.27 -15.19
C THR A 565 30.38 2.76 -15.42
N ALA A 566 29.16 2.24 -15.44
CA ALA A 566 28.91 0.80 -15.58
C ALA A 566 29.24 0.33 -17.01
N SER A 567 30.10 -0.68 -17.15
CA SER A 567 30.51 -1.24 -18.44
C SER A 567 29.61 -2.38 -18.95
N GLU A 568 28.75 -2.97 -18.12
CA GLU A 568 28.24 -4.32 -18.39
C GLU A 568 26.83 -4.41 -18.99
N SER A 569 26.13 -3.30 -19.23
CA SER A 569 24.72 -3.35 -19.67
C SER A 569 24.25 -2.22 -20.59
N ILE A 570 25.16 -1.46 -21.19
CA ILE A 570 24.82 -0.39 -22.13
C ILE A 570 25.07 -0.89 -23.56
N GLN A 571 24.01 -0.95 -24.36
CA GLN A 571 24.09 -1.31 -25.78
C GLN A 571 24.01 -0.05 -26.64
N VAL A 572 25.01 0.23 -27.46
CA VAL A 572 24.94 1.29 -28.47
C VAL A 572 24.00 0.86 -29.60
N LEU A 573 22.95 1.66 -29.84
CA LEU A 573 21.97 1.46 -30.91
C LEU A 573 22.35 2.22 -32.19
N GLY A 574 23.00 3.37 -32.04
CA GLY A 574 23.40 4.21 -33.16
C GLY A 574 24.40 5.29 -32.76
N GLN A 575 25.24 5.70 -33.69
CA GLN A 575 26.21 6.77 -33.51
C GLN A 575 26.30 7.64 -34.76
N GLN A 576 26.25 8.94 -34.56
CA GLN A 576 26.41 9.96 -35.59
C GLN A 576 27.51 10.93 -35.17
N GLU A 577 28.27 11.45 -36.12
CA GLU A 577 29.30 12.45 -35.89
C GLU A 577 29.13 13.63 -36.85
N CYS A 578 29.65 14.78 -36.46
CA CYS A 578 29.79 15.94 -37.33
C CYS A 578 31.18 16.56 -37.17
N ALA A 579 31.62 17.31 -38.19
CA ALA A 579 32.85 18.08 -38.10
C ALA A 579 32.76 19.10 -36.95
N PRO A 580 33.85 19.43 -36.25
CA PRO A 580 33.85 20.39 -35.14
C PRO A 580 33.14 21.73 -35.43
N LEU A 581 33.28 22.26 -36.64
CA LEU A 581 32.64 23.51 -37.09
C LEU A 581 31.10 23.42 -37.20
N ASN A 582 30.55 22.21 -37.25
CA ASN A 582 29.12 21.96 -37.38
C ASN A 582 28.42 21.77 -36.02
N ALA A 583 29.16 21.90 -34.92
CA ALA A 583 28.61 21.94 -33.57
C ALA A 583 28.85 23.32 -32.96
N SER A 584 27.86 23.84 -32.25
CA SER A 584 27.97 25.12 -31.56
C SER A 584 27.16 25.11 -30.28
N PHE A 585 27.56 25.96 -29.34
CA PHE A 585 26.79 26.27 -28.15
C PHE A 585 27.00 27.73 -27.80
N ALA A 586 25.94 28.37 -27.30
CA ALA A 586 25.95 29.74 -26.86
C ALA A 586 25.15 29.84 -25.56
N PHE A 587 25.76 30.46 -24.55
CA PHE A 587 25.09 30.81 -23.30
C PHE A 587 25.03 32.33 -23.22
N SER A 588 23.88 32.87 -22.84
CA SER A 588 23.74 34.29 -22.54
C SER A 588 23.63 34.50 -21.04
N SER A 589 23.91 35.73 -20.60
CA SER A 589 23.69 36.17 -19.22
C SER A 589 22.58 37.21 -19.20
N PRO A 590 21.30 36.82 -19.29
CA PRO A 590 20.19 37.75 -19.14
C PRO A 590 20.26 38.50 -17.81
N GLU A 591 19.61 39.66 -17.77
CA GLU A 591 19.48 40.46 -16.55
C GLU A 591 18.97 39.59 -15.38
N PRO A 592 19.54 39.70 -14.17
CA PRO A 592 19.24 38.77 -13.07
C PRO A 592 17.75 38.64 -12.73
N HIS A 593 16.96 39.70 -12.90
CA HIS A 593 15.52 39.65 -12.62
C HIS A 593 14.71 38.77 -13.60
N LEU A 594 15.25 38.48 -14.79
CA LEU A 594 14.62 37.59 -15.78
C LEU A 594 14.85 36.12 -15.50
N ILE A 595 15.98 35.77 -14.84
CA ILE A 595 16.37 34.40 -14.49
C ILE A 595 16.96 34.31 -13.06
N PRO A 596 16.25 34.78 -12.02
CA PRO A 596 16.82 35.08 -10.70
C PRO A 596 17.46 33.91 -9.97
N THR A 597 17.06 32.67 -10.27
CA THR A 597 17.61 31.46 -9.64
C THR A 597 18.73 30.82 -10.45
N LEU A 598 18.96 31.29 -11.69
CA LEU A 598 19.94 30.76 -12.64
C LEU A 598 20.96 31.80 -13.10
N SER A 599 20.82 33.09 -12.76
CA SER A 599 21.65 34.18 -13.29
C SER A 599 23.15 33.91 -13.17
N ASN A 600 23.61 33.46 -12.00
CA ASN A 600 25.02 33.17 -11.75
C ASN A 600 25.50 31.92 -12.51
N ILE A 601 24.60 30.96 -12.73
CA ILE A 601 24.89 29.75 -13.53
C ILE A 601 25.02 30.15 -15.00
N ALA A 602 24.05 30.91 -15.53
CA ALA A 602 24.04 31.39 -16.90
C ALA A 602 25.28 32.25 -17.20
N GLN A 603 25.60 33.20 -16.30
CA GLN A 603 26.81 34.00 -16.37
C GLN A 603 28.08 33.14 -16.34
N GLY A 604 28.21 32.24 -15.36
CA GLY A 604 29.39 31.39 -15.22
C GLY A 604 29.61 30.45 -16.42
N LEU A 605 28.53 29.99 -17.07
CA LEU A 605 28.63 29.20 -18.31
C LEU A 605 29.01 30.07 -19.52
N ALA A 606 28.49 31.30 -19.61
CA ALA A 606 28.83 32.25 -20.68
C ALA A 606 30.29 32.76 -20.59
N GLU A 607 30.89 32.75 -19.40
CA GLU A 607 32.28 33.15 -19.17
C GLU A 607 33.32 32.09 -19.59
N ILE A 608 32.91 30.85 -19.91
CA ILE A 608 33.83 29.77 -20.31
C ILE A 608 34.36 30.05 -21.72
N PRO A 609 35.66 30.37 -21.90
CA PRO A 609 36.20 30.63 -23.22
C PRO A 609 36.35 29.31 -23.98
N VAL A 610 35.85 29.25 -25.21
CA VAL A 610 36.03 28.07 -26.07
C VAL A 610 37.25 28.32 -26.95
N PHE A 611 38.26 27.46 -26.84
CA PHE A 611 39.45 27.55 -27.69
C PHE A 611 39.24 26.77 -28.99
N ASP A 612 38.97 25.47 -28.88
CA ASP A 612 38.68 24.60 -30.03
C ASP A 612 37.63 23.56 -29.67
N ILE A 613 36.78 23.20 -30.64
CA ILE A 613 35.93 22.00 -30.54
C ILE A 613 36.76 20.79 -30.98
N VAL A 614 36.85 19.78 -30.10
CA VAL A 614 37.65 18.57 -30.30
C VAL A 614 36.85 17.50 -31.01
N ARG A 615 35.60 17.27 -30.58
CA ARG A 615 34.69 16.29 -31.19
C ARG A 615 33.23 16.66 -30.90
N ALA A 616 32.34 16.29 -31.80
CA ALA A 616 30.91 16.43 -31.61
C ALA A 616 30.14 15.31 -32.30
N GLY A 617 29.06 14.85 -31.67
CA GLY A 617 28.27 13.75 -32.21
C GLY A 617 27.08 13.40 -31.34
N VAL A 618 26.33 12.40 -31.78
CA VAL A 618 25.14 11.87 -31.11
C VAL A 618 25.31 10.37 -30.94
N VAL A 619 25.02 9.88 -29.75
CA VAL A 619 25.01 8.45 -29.43
C VAL A 619 23.63 8.09 -28.91
N GLU A 620 23.08 7.01 -29.44
CA GLU A 620 21.86 6.39 -28.94
C GLU A 620 22.22 5.07 -28.28
N ILE A 621 21.74 4.88 -27.06
CA ILE A 621 22.00 3.70 -26.24
C ILE A 621 20.71 3.11 -25.68
N LYS A 622 20.74 1.81 -25.44
CA LYS A 622 19.77 1.08 -24.63
C LYS A 622 20.41 0.69 -23.30
N GLY A 623 19.65 0.89 -22.23
CA GLY A 623 20.09 0.72 -20.86
C GLY A 623 20.49 2.05 -20.22
N VAL A 624 19.84 2.38 -19.10
CA VAL A 624 20.13 3.55 -18.28
C VAL A 624 20.59 3.09 -16.90
N SER A 625 21.54 3.81 -16.29
CA SER A 625 22.03 3.51 -14.95
C SER A 625 20.96 3.80 -13.89
N ASP A 626 20.83 2.91 -12.90
CA ASP A 626 20.04 3.18 -11.70
C ASP A 626 20.85 3.98 -10.65
N PHE A 627 22.14 4.27 -10.89
CA PHE A 627 23.05 4.93 -9.93
C PHE A 627 23.24 4.15 -8.62
N SER A 628 23.07 2.83 -8.63
CA SER A 628 23.31 1.95 -7.47
C SER A 628 24.79 1.87 -7.07
N ASN A 629 25.70 2.13 -8.01
CA ASN A 629 27.16 2.08 -7.84
C ASN A 629 27.79 3.38 -7.30
N LEU A 630 26.97 4.24 -6.70
CA LEU A 630 27.40 5.46 -6.02
C LEU A 630 28.23 5.14 -4.77
N MET A 631 29.29 5.92 -4.55
CA MET A 631 30.10 5.89 -3.34
C MET A 631 30.37 7.33 -2.87
N ALA A 632 30.12 7.61 -1.59
CA ALA A 632 30.61 8.83 -0.96
C ALA A 632 32.14 8.74 -0.80
N LEU A 633 32.84 9.83 -1.08
CA LEU A 633 34.29 9.93 -0.92
C LEU A 633 34.57 10.71 0.37
N GLY A 634 35.35 10.09 1.25
CA GLY A 634 35.80 10.64 2.53
C GLY A 634 37.19 11.21 2.42
#